data_AF-A0A0Q7Q1T7-F1
#
_entry.id   AF-A0A0Q7Q1T7-F1
#
_cell.length_a   1.000
_cell.length_b   1.000
_cell.length_c   1.000
_cell.angle_alpha   90.00
_cell.angle_beta   90.00
_cell.angle_gamma   90.00
#
_symmetry.space_group_name_H-M   'P 1'
#
loop_
_entity.id
_entity.type
_entity.pdbx_description
1 polymer ?
#
loop_
_entity_poly.entity_id
_entity_poly.type
_entity_poly.pdbx_seq_one_letter_code
_entity_poly.pdbx_strand_id
1 'polypeptide(L)'
;MQSIDPIQRRAQTWLPAFLAVSMSAFVAAVVTVINTGIDGGLPSRWLLAWSIACPAAIVAAYLFRPLAWRAACLVSRMTLR
;
A
#
# COMPACT_ATOMS: atom_id res chain seq x y z
N MET A 1 -8.65 -27.39 -17.05
CA MET A 1 -7.71 -27.19 -15.92
C MET A 1 -6.59 -26.30 -16.44
N GLN A 2 -6.75 -24.97 -16.38
CA GLN A 2 -5.71 -24.04 -16.86
C GLN A 2 -4.46 -24.26 -16.01
N SER A 3 -3.39 -24.75 -16.63
CA SER A 3 -2.06 -24.77 -16.02
C SER A 3 -1.69 -23.33 -15.71
N ILE A 4 -1.73 -22.93 -14.43
CA ILE A 4 -1.23 -21.63 -14.01
C ILE A 4 0.20 -21.54 -14.50
N ASP A 5 0.47 -20.61 -15.42
CA ASP A 5 1.80 -20.41 -15.98
C ASP A 5 2.79 -20.16 -14.84
N PRO A 6 4.02 -20.73 -14.89
CA PRO A 6 5.01 -20.54 -13.83
C PRO A 6 5.32 -19.06 -13.57
N ILE A 7 5.18 -18.23 -14.61
CA ILE A 7 5.30 -16.77 -14.54
C ILE A 7 4.20 -16.16 -13.69
N GLN A 8 2.95 -16.59 -13.84
CA GLN A 8 1.81 -16.07 -13.06
C GLN A 8 1.95 -16.38 -11.56
N ARG A 9 2.42 -17.57 -11.20
CA ARG A 9 2.70 -17.92 -9.78
C ARG A 9 3.78 -17.00 -9.19
N ARG A 10 4.86 -16.75 -9.94
CA ARG A 10 5.92 -15.84 -9.50
C ARG A 10 5.38 -14.42 -9.36
N ALA A 11 4.56 -13.96 -10.30
CA ALA A 11 3.93 -12.65 -10.26
C ALA A 11 3.01 -12.48 -9.04
N GLN A 12 2.23 -13.50 -8.67
CA GLN A 12 1.38 -13.48 -7.46
C GLN A 12 2.18 -13.26 -6.17
N THR A 13 3.41 -13.78 -6.08
CA THR A 13 4.28 -13.53 -4.92
C THR A 13 4.75 -12.08 -4.84
N TRP A 14 5.03 -11.45 -5.99
CA TRP A 14 5.51 -10.06 -6.06
C TRP A 14 4.39 -9.02 -6.04
N LEU A 15 3.17 -9.42 -6.38
CA LEU A 15 2.01 -8.54 -6.49
C LEU A 15 1.77 -7.69 -5.22
N PRO A 16 1.83 -8.25 -3.99
CA PRO A 16 1.63 -7.45 -2.78
C PRO A 16 2.72 -6.39 -2.60
N ALA A 17 3.96 -6.68 -2.97
CA ALA A 17 5.07 -5.75 -2.87
C ALA A 17 4.88 -4.58 -3.86
N PHE A 18 4.55 -4.87 -5.11
CA PHE A 18 4.27 -3.83 -6.11
C PHE A 18 3.06 -2.98 -5.72
N LEU A 19 2.00 -3.59 -5.18
CA LEU A 19 0.83 -2.86 -4.69
C LEU A 19 1.18 -1.96 -3.51
N ALA A 20 1.94 -2.45 -2.52
CA ALA A 20 2.35 -1.63 -1.38
C ALA A 20 3.22 -0.43 -1.80
N VAL A 21 4.17 -0.66 -2.71
CA VAL A 21 5.07 0.40 -3.23
C VAL A 21 4.29 1.43 -4.05
N SER A 22 3.43 1.00 -4.96
CA SER A 22 2.61 1.91 -5.79
C SER A 22 1.57 2.68 -4.97
N MET A 23 0.89 2.04 -4.03
CA MET A 23 -0.05 2.70 -3.13
C MET A 23 0.64 3.74 -2.25
N SER A 24 1.79 3.40 -1.65
CA SER A 24 2.55 4.37 -0.83
C SER A 24 3.07 5.54 -1.66
N ALA A 25 3.56 5.29 -2.88
CA ALA A 25 4.01 6.33 -3.81
C ALA A 25 2.87 7.28 -4.19
N PHE A 26 1.69 6.73 -4.50
CA PHE A 26 0.51 7.50 -4.86
C PHE A 26 -0.01 8.34 -3.69
N VAL A 27 -0.17 7.74 -2.51
CA VAL A 27 -0.62 8.47 -1.32
C VAL A 27 0.36 9.57 -0.94
N ALA A 28 1.68 9.29 -0.97
CA ALA A 28 2.69 10.30 -0.73
C ALA A 28 2.62 11.45 -1.75
N ALA A 29 2.35 11.17 -3.03
CA ALA A 29 2.17 12.19 -4.05
C ALA A 29 0.97 13.08 -3.76
N VAL A 30 -0.19 12.48 -3.49
CA VAL A 30 -1.43 13.22 -3.16
C VAL A 30 -1.22 14.10 -1.93
N VAL A 31 -0.68 13.54 -0.85
CA VAL A 31 -0.41 14.29 0.39
C VAL A 31 0.59 15.42 0.16
N THR A 32 1.64 15.18 -0.64
CA THR A 32 2.63 16.22 -0.94
C THR A 32 2.00 17.36 -1.75
N VAL A 33 1.27 17.04 -2.82
CA VAL A 33 0.58 18.02 -3.66
C VAL A 33 -0.41 18.86 -2.84
N ILE A 34 -1.19 18.23 -1.96
CA ILE A 34 -2.16 18.94 -1.11
C ILE A 34 -1.44 19.88 -0.13
N ASN A 35 -0.34 19.46 0.48
CA ASN A 35 0.34 20.24 1.51
C ASN A 35 1.25 21.34 0.96
N THR A 36 1.88 21.12 -0.19
CA THR A 36 2.91 22.04 -0.72
C THR A 36 2.52 22.72 -2.02
N GLY A 37 1.41 22.32 -2.63
CA GLY A 37 1.01 22.76 -3.96
C GLY A 37 1.82 22.09 -5.08
N ILE A 38 1.57 22.51 -6.31
CA ILE A 38 2.26 22.04 -7.51
C ILE A 38 3.27 23.12 -7.94
N ASP A 39 4.53 22.88 -7.64
CA ASP A 39 5.66 23.75 -7.98
C ASP A 39 6.86 22.92 -8.47
N GLY A 40 7.92 23.59 -8.95
CA GLY A 40 9.13 22.91 -9.44
C GLY A 40 9.84 22.05 -8.38
N GLY A 41 9.58 22.29 -7.09
CA GLY A 41 10.08 21.49 -5.97
C GLY A 41 9.26 20.25 -5.64
N LEU A 42 8.13 20.02 -6.32
CA LEU A 42 7.24 18.89 -6.05
C LEU A 42 7.95 17.52 -6.12
N PRO A 43 8.78 17.21 -7.15
CA PRO A 43 9.40 15.89 -7.25
C PRO A 43 10.34 15.58 -6.07
N SER A 44 11.10 16.56 -5.59
CA SER A 44 12.04 16.35 -4.48
C SER A 44 11.32 16.17 -3.14
N ARG A 45 10.29 16.98 -2.89
CA ARG A 45 9.43 16.87 -1.69
C ARG A 45 8.67 15.55 -1.68
N TRP A 46 8.14 15.14 -2.83
CA TRP A 46 7.44 13.87 -2.99
C TRP A 46 8.37 12.69 -2.75
N LEU A 47 9.57 12.67 -3.36
CA LEU A 47 10.54 11.59 -3.15
C LEU A 47 10.97 11.50 -1.68
N LEU A 48 11.20 12.62 -1.01
CA LEU A 48 11.48 12.66 0.43
C LEU A 48 10.32 12.07 1.24
N ALA A 49 9.10 12.55 1.02
CA ALA A 49 7.91 12.04 1.70
C ALA A 49 7.71 10.53 1.45
N TRP A 50 7.87 10.09 0.21
CA TRP A 50 7.73 8.69 -0.18
C TRP A 50 8.82 7.79 0.42
N SER A 51 10.08 8.25 0.49
CA SER A 51 11.19 7.50 1.10
C SER A 51 10.97 7.18 2.57
N ILE A 52 10.21 8.02 3.28
CA ILE A 52 9.81 7.78 4.68
C ILE A 52 8.51 6.96 4.73
N ALA A 53 7.54 7.27 3.86
CA ALA A 53 6.24 6.60 3.84
C ALA A 53 6.34 5.12 3.46
N CYS A 54 7.24 4.75 2.55
CA CYS A 54 7.42 3.37 2.08
C CYS A 54 7.84 2.40 3.22
N PRO A 55 8.93 2.63 3.98
CA PRO A 55 9.27 1.78 5.12
C PRO A 55 8.23 1.84 6.24
N ALA A 56 7.64 3.02 6.50
CA ALA A 56 6.56 3.15 7.48
C ALA A 56 5.34 2.29 7.12
N ALA A 57 4.96 2.25 5.84
CA ALA A 57 3.86 1.42 5.34
C ALA A 57 4.14 -0.08 5.50
N ILE A 58 5.39 -0.52 5.26
CA ILE A 58 5.79 -1.92 5.49
C ILE A 58 5.65 -2.28 6.97
N VAL A 59 6.20 -1.45 7.87
CA VAL A 59 6.11 -1.67 9.32
C VAL A 59 4.64 -1.68 9.78
N ALA A 60 3.84 -0.72 9.33
CA ALA A 60 2.42 -0.65 9.61
C ALA A 60 1.68 -1.90 9.10
N ALA A 61 1.97 -2.37 7.89
CA ALA A 61 1.34 -3.56 7.33
C ALA A 61 1.56 -4.80 8.20
N TYR A 62 2.78 -5.02 8.73
CA TYR A 62 3.05 -6.14 9.63
C TYR A 62 2.43 -5.94 11.01
N LEU A 63 2.52 -4.72 11.57
CA LEU A 63 2.03 -4.42 12.91
C LEU A 63 0.49 -4.47 13.00
N PHE A 64 -0.20 -3.91 12.00
CA PHE A 64 -1.66 -3.84 11.98
C PHE A 64 -2.31 -5.09 11.38
N ARG A 65 -1.56 -6.02 10.78
CA ARG A 65 -2.11 -7.27 10.22
C ARG A 65 -3.04 -8.03 11.17
N PRO A 66 -2.66 -8.33 12.44
CA PRO A 66 -3.56 -9.03 13.36
C PRO A 66 -4.79 -8.18 13.74
N LEU A 67 -4.65 -6.85 13.80
CA LEU A 67 -5.74 -5.95 14.13
C LEU A 67 -6.75 -5.85 12.97
N ALA A 68 -6.26 -5.68 11.74
CA ALA A 68 -7.06 -5.63 10.52
C ALA A 68 -7.87 -6.92 10.34
N TRP A 69 -7.26 -8.08 10.63
CA TRP A 69 -7.97 -9.35 10.62
C TRP A 69 -9.11 -9.39 11.65
N ARG A 70 -8.83 -8.98 12.90
CA ARG A 70 -9.85 -8.92 13.95
C ARG A 70 -11.01 -7.99 13.58
N ALA A 71 -10.70 -6.81 13.04
CA ALA A 71 -11.70 -5.85 12.57
C ALA A 71 -12.53 -6.41 11.41
N ALA A 72 -11.90 -7.05 10.43
CA ALA A 72 -12.61 -7.68 9.31
C ALA A 72 -13.57 -8.79 9.79
N CYS A 73 -13.16 -9.61 10.75
CA CYS A 73 -14.03 -10.60 11.39
C CYS A 73 -15.18 -9.96 12.18
N LEU A 74 -14.95 -8.82 12.84
CA LEU A 74 -15.99 -8.10 13.57
C LEU A 74 -17.04 -7.54 12.59
N VAL A 75 -16.60 -6.88 11.53
CA VAL A 75 -17.47 -6.29 10.50
C VAL A 75 -18.28 -7.38 9.81
N SER A 76 -17.66 -8.49 9.39
CA SER A 76 -18.40 -9.58 8.75
C SER A 76 -19.48 -10.19 9.64
N ARG A 77 -19.25 -10.26 10.95
CA ARG A 77 -20.26 -10.69 11.92
C ARG A 77 -21.41 -9.70 12.08
N MET A 78 -21.17 -8.40 11.87
CA MET A 78 -22.22 -7.37 11.92
C MET A 78 -23.06 -7.36 10.65
N THR A 79 -22.44 -7.57 9.48
CA THR A 79 -23.14 -7.55 8.19
C THR A 79 -23.95 -8.82 7.91
N LEU A 80 -23.61 -9.95 8.54
CA LEU A 80 -24.33 -11.22 8.43
C LEU A 80 -25.43 -11.40 9.50
N ARG A 81 -25.68 -10.39 10.33
CA ARG A 81 -26.82 -10.32 11.25
C ARG A 81 -27.96 -9.55 10.61
#